data_AF-A0A2P7TX73-F1
#
_entry.id   AF-A0A2P7TX73-F1
#
_cell.length_a   1.000
_cell.length_b   1.000
_cell.length_c   1.000
_cell.angle_alpha   90.00
_cell.angle_beta   90.00
_cell.angle_gamma   90.00
#
_symmetry.space_group_name_H-M   'P 1'
#
loop_
_entity.id
_entity.type
_entity.pdbx_description
1 polymer ?
#
loop_
_entity_poly.entity_id
_entity_poly.type
_entity_poly.pdbx_seq_one_letter_code
_entity_poly.pdbx_strand_id
1 'polypeptide(L)' 'NGFAGGVRHINGMGSFWAYAKNRTVKFNGVSGRTFYWHLKETGFRFNHRHDNLYVILLEMLRNMPLD' A
#
# COMPACT_ATOMS: atom_id res chain seq x y z
N ASN A 1 -9.63 -18.10 -22.93
CA ASN A 1 -9.93 -16.69 -23.26
C ASN A 1 -11.03 -16.23 -22.31
N GLY A 2 -10.79 -15.26 -21.40
CA GLY A 2 -11.87 -14.39 -20.92
C GLY A 2 -12.23 -14.23 -19.42
N PHE A 3 -11.77 -15.01 -18.42
CA PHE A 3 -12.39 -14.94 -17.06
C PHE A 3 -11.43 -14.87 -15.85
N ALA A 4 -10.19 -14.43 -16.01
CA ALA A 4 -9.22 -14.34 -14.89
C ALA A 4 -9.03 -12.92 -14.31
N GLY A 5 -9.75 -11.91 -14.81
CA GLY A 5 -9.57 -10.51 -14.42
C GLY A 5 -10.36 -10.05 -13.18
N GLY A 6 -11.59 -10.55 -13.00
CA GLY A 6 -12.51 -10.05 -11.95
C GLY A 6 -12.24 -10.59 -10.54
N VAL A 7 -11.98 -11.90 -10.43
CA VAL A 7 -11.80 -12.57 -9.13
C VAL A 7 -10.49 -12.16 -8.45
N ARG A 8 -9.43 -11.90 -9.22
CA ARG A 8 -8.15 -11.42 -8.69
C ARG A 8 -8.25 -10.01 -8.10
N HIS A 9 -9.08 -9.13 -8.68
CA HIS A 9 -9.26 -7.77 -8.19
C HIS A 9 -10.11 -7.73 -6.91
N ILE A 10 -11.19 -8.53 -6.84
CA ILE A 10 -12.02 -8.67 -5.62
C ILE A 10 -11.20 -9.28 -4.47
N ASN A 11 -10.41 -10.32 -4.76
CA ASN A 11 -9.48 -10.90 -3.78
C ASN A 11 -8.35 -9.92 -3.41
N GLY A 12 -7.91 -9.09 -4.35
CA GLY A 12 -6.93 -8.01 -4.14
C GLY A 12 -7.45 -6.93 -3.19
N MET A 13 -8.71 -6.50 -3.34
CA MET A 13 -9.33 -5.54 -2.42
C MET A 13 -9.50 -6.12 -1.01
N GLY A 14 -9.98 -7.36 -0.89
CA GLY A 14 -10.13 -8.03 0.41
C GLY A 14 -8.78 -8.21 1.13
N SER A 15 -7.76 -8.66 0.40
CA SER A 15 -6.41 -8.83 0.96
C SER A 15 -5.75 -7.49 1.30
N PHE A 16 -6.01 -6.43 0.54
CA PHE A 16 -5.57 -5.09 0.88
C PHE A 16 -6.16 -4.61 2.21
N TRP A 17 -7.48 -4.73 2.40
CA TRP A 17 -8.12 -4.30 3.65
C TRP A 17 -7.69 -5.13 4.86
N ALA A 18 -7.48 -6.44 4.69
CA ALA A 18 -6.90 -7.28 5.73
C ALA A 18 -5.48 -6.82 6.12
N TYR A 19 -4.64 -6.51 5.13
CA TYR A 19 -3.29 -5.96 5.33
C TYR A 19 -3.33 -4.59 6.04
N ALA A 20 -4.21 -3.69 5.58
CA ALA A 20 -4.37 -2.36 6.15
C ALA A 20 -4.83 -2.42 7.61
N LYS A 21 -5.81 -3.28 7.93
CA LYS A 21 -6.31 -3.49 9.30
C LYS A 21 -5.21 -3.99 10.23
N ASN A 22 -4.46 -5.01 9.83
CA ASN A 22 -3.38 -5.56 10.65
C ASN A 22 -2.30 -4.52 10.97
N ARG A 23 -2.08 -3.58 10.04
CA ARG A 23 -1.08 -2.54 10.21
C ARG A 23 -1.60 -1.37 11.06
N THR A 24 -2.85 -0.94 10.90
CA THR A 24 -3.42 0.14 11.72
C THR A 24 -3.56 -0.26 13.19
N VAL A 25 -3.79 -1.54 13.49
CA VAL A 25 -3.82 -2.08 14.86
C VAL A 25 -2.52 -1.81 15.62
N LYS A 26 -1.35 -1.82 14.93
CA LYS A 26 -0.05 -1.56 15.58
C LYS A 26 0.13 -0.12 16.07
N PHE A 27 -0.68 0.82 15.57
CA PHE A 27 -0.58 2.24 15.94
C PHE A 27 -1.49 2.62 17.12
N ASN A 28 -2.21 1.66 17.73
CA ASN A 28 -3.21 1.91 18.80
C ASN A 28 -4.27 2.96 18.41
N GLY A 29 -4.55 3.08 17.12
CA GLY A 29 -5.39 4.11 16.54
C GLY A 29 -4.62 4.95 15.53
N VAL A 30 -5.34 5.54 14.59
CA VAL A 30 -4.80 6.49 13.62
C VAL A 30 -5.63 7.75 13.72
N SER A 31 -4.99 8.91 13.87
CA SER A 31 -5.70 10.18 13.86
C SER A 31 -6.45 10.34 12.53
N GLY A 32 -7.73 10.72 12.58
CA GLY A 32 -8.53 10.92 11.37
C GLY A 32 -7.89 11.90 10.38
N ARG A 33 -7.10 12.85 10.88
CA ARG A 33 -6.34 13.81 10.06
C ARG A 33 -5.21 13.16 9.27
N THR A 34 -4.55 12.16 9.84
CA THR A 34 -3.42 11.46 9.18
C THR A 34 -3.85 10.18 8.49
N PHE A 35 -5.06 9.69 8.75
CA PHE A 35 -5.58 8.44 8.19
C PHE A 35 -5.43 8.34 6.67
N TYR A 36 -5.71 9.43 5.95
CA TYR A 36 -5.52 9.49 4.51
C TYR A 36 -4.08 9.17 4.08
N TRP A 37 -3.09 9.77 4.75
CA TRP A 37 -1.68 9.54 4.49
C TRP A 37 -1.28 8.10 4.81
N HIS A 38 -1.74 7.56 5.93
CA HIS A 38 -1.51 6.16 6.28
C HIS A 38 -2.12 5.20 5.27
N LEU A 39 -3.31 5.50 4.73
CA LEU A 39 -3.95 4.66 3.73
C LEU A 39 -3.18 4.67 2.40
N LYS A 40 -2.73 5.85 1.95
CA LYS A 40 -1.90 5.99 0.74
C LYS A 40 -0.58 5.24 0.86
N GLU A 41 0.11 5.41 1.97
CA GLU A 41 1.39 4.73 2.21
C GLU A 41 1.19 3.22 2.42
N THR A 42 0.08 2.79 3.02
CA THR A 42 -0.31 1.36 3.08
C THR A 42 -0.55 0.78 1.69
N GLY A 43 -1.22 1.52 0.81
CA GLY A 43 -1.39 1.16 -0.59
C GLY A 43 -0.06 0.95 -1.30
N PHE A 44 0.86 1.90 -1.14
CA PHE A 44 2.21 1.80 -1.70
C PHE A 44 2.94 0.55 -1.21
N ARG A 45 2.91 0.26 0.09
CA ARG A 45 3.56 -0.95 0.64
C ARG A 45 2.89 -2.25 0.23
N PHE A 46 1.55 -2.27 0.11
CA PHE A 46 0.84 -3.48 -0.31
C PHE A 46 1.20 -3.86 -1.75
N ASN A 47 1.32 -2.85 -2.61
CA ASN A 47 1.73 -3.03 -4.01
C ASN A 47 3.16 -3.53 -4.11
N HIS A 48 4.06 -3.05 -3.24
CA HIS A 48 5.48 -3.39 -3.24
C HIS A 48 5.89 -4.36 -2.12
N ARG A 49 4.95 -5.18 -1.63
CA ARG A 49 5.17 -6.01 -0.41
C ARG A 49 6.23 -7.10 -0.57
N HIS A 50 6.60 -7.41 -1.81
CA HIS A 50 7.63 -8.39 -2.15
C HIS A 50 8.89 -7.75 -2.73
N ASP A 51 8.92 -6.41 -2.81
CA ASP A 51 10.02 -5.65 -3.40
C ASP A 51 10.90 -5.02 -2.32
N ASN A 52 12.10 -4.61 -2.72
CA ASN A 52 12.98 -3.85 -1.85
C ASN A 52 12.58 -2.37 -1.84
N LEU A 53 11.82 -1.97 -0.83
CA LEU A 53 11.36 -0.58 -0.66
C LEU A 53 12.49 0.44 -0.66
N TYR A 54 13.69 0.09 -0.18
CA TYR A 54 14.83 1.00 -0.17
C TYR A 54 15.26 1.35 -1.59
N VAL A 55 15.37 0.36 -2.48
CA VAL A 55 15.73 0.57 -3.88
C VAL A 55 14.68 1.41 -4.58
N ILE A 56 13.39 1.09 -4.38
CA ILE A 56 12.29 1.83 -4.99
C ILE A 56 12.30 3.30 -4.55
N LEU A 57 12.48 3.56 -3.25
CA LEU A 57 12.52 4.93 -2.74
C LEU A 57 13.73 5.70 -3.28
N LEU A 58 14.90 5.07 -3.42
CA LEU A 58 16.07 5.70 -4.04
C LEU A 58 15.82 6.05 -5.51
N GLU A 59 15.18 5.14 -6.26
CA GLU A 59 14.80 5.41 -7.65
C GLU A 59 13.79 6.55 -7.75
N MET A 60 12.78 6.58 -6.86
CA MET A 60 11.81 7.67 -6.81
C MET A 60 12.47 9.01 -6.50
N LEU A 61 13.36 9.06 -5.51
CA LEU A 61 14.09 10.29 -5.15
C LEU A 61 15.03 10.75 -6.25
N ARG A 62 15.63 9.82 -7.01
CA ARG A 62 16.47 10.16 -8.16
C ARG A 62 15.65 10.76 -9.31
N ASN A 63 14.46 10.24 -9.55
CA ASN A 63 13.60 10.67 -10.67
C ASN A 63 12.73 11.89 -10.32
N MET A 64 12.41 12.05 -9.04
CA MET A 64 11.63 13.15 -8.49
C MET A 64 12.35 13.65 -7.22
N PRO A 65 13.35 14.54 -7.38
CA PRO A 65 14.03 15.12 -6.24
C PRO A 65 13.04 15.88 -5.35
N LEU A 66 13.30 15.86 -4.05
CA LEU A 66 12.56 16.69 -3.11
C LEU A 66 13.02 18.13 -3.29
N ASP A 67 12.12 19.00 -3.74
CA ASP A 67 12.32 20.45 -3.78
C ASP A 67 12.48 21.05 -2.37
#